data_AF-A0A917KC77-F1
#
_entry.id   AF-A0A917KC77-F1
#
_cell.length_a   1.000
_cell.length_b   1.000
_cell.length_c   1.000
_cell.angle_alpha   90.00
_cell.angle_beta   90.00
_cell.angle_gamma   90.00
#
_symmetry.space_group_name_H-M   'P 1'
#
loop_
_entity.id
_entity.type
_entity.pdbx_description
1 polymer ?
#
loop_
_entity_poly.entity_id
_entity_poly.type
_entity_poly.pdbx_seq_one_letter_code
_entity_poly.pdbx_strand_id
1 'polypeptide(L)'
;MTDFFRLQSAALARSLAEMADGSLATRLRQEQAARVVSAARRLADLAAAGALRLPPIADPAVQAVTEIARHWDATAITALEYAETLPEAAIERLLRAAPAWAAAAQPGTPTRLAA
;
A
#
# COMPACT_ATOMS: atom_id res chain seq x y z
N MET A 1 -19.80 19.58 27.79
CA MET A 1 -18.32 19.74 27.74
C MET A 1 -17.58 18.53 28.31
N THR A 2 -18.14 17.85 29.32
CA THR A 2 -17.54 16.67 29.99
C THR A 2 -17.44 15.41 29.12
N ASP A 3 -18.36 15.21 28.18
CA ASP A 3 -18.39 13.98 27.35
C ASP A 3 -17.30 13.94 26.28
N PHE A 4 -16.90 15.09 25.74
CA PHE A 4 -15.81 15.17 24.76
C PHE A 4 -14.47 14.73 25.39
N PHE A 5 -14.16 15.20 26.60
CA PHE A 5 -12.94 14.81 27.31
C PHE A 5 -12.93 13.32 27.68
N ARG A 6 -14.10 12.73 28.00
CA ARG A 6 -14.22 11.29 28.25
C ARG A 6 -14.00 10.46 26.99
N LEU A 7 -14.55 10.89 25.85
CA LEU A 7 -14.33 10.22 24.57
C LEU A 7 -12.86 10.31 24.15
N GLN A 8 -12.22 11.47 24.35
CA GLN A 8 -10.81 11.67 24.04
C GLN A 8 -9.89 10.80 24.93
N SER A 9 -10.17 10.69 26.23
CA SER A 9 -9.37 9.84 27.12
C SER A 9 -9.55 8.35 26.83
N ALA A 10 -10.75 7.91 26.46
CA ALA A 10 -11.02 6.54 26.05
C ALA A 10 -10.30 6.19 24.74
N ALA A 11 -10.31 7.08 23.75
CA ALA A 11 -9.59 6.90 22.49
C ALA A 11 -8.06 6.80 22.74
N LEU A 12 -7.52 7.67 23.60
CA LEU A 12 -6.12 7.63 23.98
C LEU A 12 -5.75 6.33 24.69
N ALA A 13 -6.54 5.88 25.66
CA ALA A 13 -6.31 4.64 26.37
C ALA A 13 -6.33 3.42 25.42
N ARG A 14 -7.25 3.41 24.45
CA ARG A 14 -7.31 2.38 23.40
C ARG A 14 -6.03 2.36 22.58
N SER A 15 -5.59 3.52 22.06
CA SER A 15 -4.37 3.60 21.27
C SER A 15 -3.12 3.22 22.08
N LEU A 16 -3.04 3.57 23.36
CA LEU A 16 -1.96 3.15 24.25
C LEU A 16 -1.92 1.63 24.44
N ALA A 17 -3.09 0.99 24.61
CA ALA A 17 -3.18 -0.47 24.69
C ALA A 17 -2.72 -1.15 23.39
N GLU A 18 -3.17 -0.65 22.23
CA GLU A 18 -2.81 -1.17 20.91
C GLU A 18 -1.32 -0.95 20.57
N MET A 19 -0.70 0.09 21.14
CA MET A 19 0.75 0.27 21.06
C MET A 19 1.49 -0.72 21.97
N ALA A 20 0.98 -0.96 23.18
CA ALA A 20 1.60 -1.87 24.14
C ALA A 20 1.55 -3.34 23.70
N ASP A 21 0.49 -3.75 23.01
CA ASP A 21 0.33 -5.12 22.48
C ASP A 21 0.88 -5.30 21.05
N GLY A 22 1.30 -4.21 20.40
CA GLY A 22 1.86 -4.21 19.05
C GLY A 22 0.83 -4.30 17.91
N SER A 23 -0.46 -4.43 18.21
CA SER A 23 -1.53 -4.51 17.20
C SER A 23 -1.63 -3.25 16.34
N LEU A 24 -1.31 -2.07 16.89
CA LEU A 24 -1.26 -0.84 16.11
C LEU A 24 -0.20 -0.90 15.01
N ALA A 25 0.98 -1.42 15.33
CA ALA A 25 2.07 -1.55 14.36
C ALA A 25 1.71 -2.54 13.24
N THR A 26 1.05 -3.64 13.59
CA THR A 26 0.54 -4.62 12.62
C THR A 26 -0.48 -4.00 11.68
N ARG A 27 -1.47 -3.28 12.24
CA ARG A 27 -2.52 -2.61 11.45
C ARG A 27 -1.94 -1.57 10.50
N LEU A 28 -1.00 -0.75 10.99
CA LEU A 28 -0.32 0.23 10.15
C LEU A 28 0.46 -0.42 9.00
N ARG A 29 1.12 -1.56 9.23
CA ARG A 29 1.81 -2.31 8.17
C ARG A 29 0.83 -2.85 7.13
N GLN A 30 -0.32 -3.38 7.54
CA GLN A 30 -1.37 -3.84 6.62
C GLN A 30 -1.95 -2.69 5.78
N GLU A 31 -2.24 -1.55 6.41
CA GLU A 31 -2.68 -0.32 5.73
C GLU A 31 -1.65 0.16 4.69
N GLN A 32 -0.37 0.15 5.04
CA GLN A 32 0.71 0.50 4.11
C GLN A 32 0.76 -0.48 2.93
N ALA A 33 0.66 -1.79 3.19
CA ALA A 33 0.66 -2.81 2.15
C ALA A 33 -0.55 -2.66 1.21
N ALA A 34 -1.74 -2.43 1.75
CA ALA A 34 -2.96 -2.18 0.99
C ALA A 34 -2.82 -0.99 0.04
N ARG A 35 -2.18 0.09 0.49
CA ARG A 35 -1.90 1.27 -0.35
C ARG A 35 -0.93 0.96 -1.50
N VAL A 36 0.13 0.21 -1.23
CA VAL A 36 1.10 -0.20 -2.26
C VAL A 36 0.43 -1.09 -3.31
N VAL A 37 -0.33 -2.10 -2.87
CA VAL A 37 -1.08 -3.01 -3.77
C VAL A 37 -2.08 -2.23 -4.62
N SER A 38 -2.83 -1.31 -4.02
CA SER A 38 -3.79 -0.45 -4.73
C SER A 38 -3.12 0.40 -5.80
N ALA A 39 -1.99 1.04 -5.47
CA ALA A 39 -1.23 1.86 -6.41
C ALA A 39 -0.67 1.01 -7.56
N ALA A 40 -0.11 -0.17 -7.25
CA ALA A 40 0.42 -1.09 -8.24
C ALA A 40 -0.65 -1.59 -9.21
N ARG A 41 -1.84 -1.94 -8.71
CA ARG A 41 -2.94 -2.36 -9.57
C ARG A 41 -3.41 -1.22 -10.48
N ARG A 42 -3.59 -0.02 -9.92
CA ARG A 42 -4.00 1.16 -10.70
C ARG A 42 -3.00 1.49 -11.81
N LEU A 43 -1.69 1.39 -11.54
CA LEU A 43 -0.67 1.60 -12.57
C LEU A 43 -0.72 0.52 -13.65
N ALA A 44 -0.99 -0.74 -13.28
CA ALA A 44 -1.16 -1.82 -14.24
C ALA A 44 -2.39 -1.61 -15.14
N ASP A 45 -3.51 -1.16 -14.57
CA ASP A 45 -4.74 -0.87 -15.32
C ASP A 45 -4.51 0.31 -16.30
N LEU A 46 -3.82 1.37 -15.86
CA LEU A 46 -3.44 2.49 -16.72
C LEU A 46 -2.50 2.05 -17.85
N ALA A 47 -1.57 1.14 -17.60
CA ALA A 47 -0.68 0.60 -18.62
C ALA A 47 -1.43 -0.28 -19.63
N ALA A 48 -2.39 -1.09 -19.17
CA ALA A 48 -3.27 -1.87 -20.03
C ALA A 48 -4.14 -0.98 -20.93
N ALA A 49 -4.54 0.19 -20.42
CA ALA A 49 -5.21 1.24 -21.19
C ALA A 49 -4.26 2.05 -22.11
N GLY A 50 -2.96 1.74 -22.12
CA GLY A 50 -1.95 2.44 -22.93
C GLY A 50 -1.58 3.84 -22.42
N ALA A 51 -2.03 4.24 -21.24
CA ALA A 51 -1.81 5.58 -20.68
C ALA A 51 -0.41 5.76 -20.09
N LEU A 52 0.30 4.68 -19.76
CA LEU A 52 1.68 4.71 -19.28
C LEU A 52 2.44 3.42 -19.63
N ARG A 53 3.76 3.48 -19.55
CA ARG A 53 4.62 2.29 -19.61
C ARG A 53 5.02 1.87 -18.20
N LEU A 54 4.85 0.58 -17.89
CA LEU A 54 5.33 0.02 -16.63
C LEU A 54 6.86 -0.12 -16.65
N PRO A 55 7.51 0.00 -15.48
CA PRO A 55 8.91 -0.36 -15.36
C PRO A 55 9.14 -1.85 -15.72
N PRO A 56 10.29 -2.20 -16.31
CA PRO A 56 10.60 -3.57 -16.68
C PRO A 56 10.66 -4.48 -15.46
N ILE A 57 10.06 -5.68 -15.57
CA ILE A 57 9.98 -6.70 -14.50
C ILE A 57 11.37 -7.28 -14.14
N ALA A 58 12.42 -6.96 -14.90
CA ALA A 58 13.79 -7.39 -14.61
C ALA A 58 14.33 -6.87 -13.26
N ASP A 59 13.74 -5.81 -12.70
CA ASP A 59 14.04 -5.35 -11.34
C ASP A 59 13.31 -6.24 -10.31
N PRO A 60 14.03 -6.92 -9.39
CA PRO A 60 13.42 -7.76 -8.36
C PRO A 60 12.40 -7.04 -7.47
N ALA A 61 12.57 -5.74 -7.23
CA ALA A 61 11.61 -4.95 -6.46
C ALA A 61 10.31 -4.74 -7.23
N VAL A 62 10.42 -4.44 -8.53
CA VAL A 62 9.25 -4.33 -9.42
C VAL A 62 8.53 -5.67 -9.50
N GLN A 63 9.28 -6.76 -9.69
CA GLN A 63 8.73 -8.11 -9.71
C GLN A 63 7.96 -8.44 -8.42
N ALA A 64 8.54 -8.18 -7.25
CA ALA A 64 7.89 -8.50 -5.98
C ALA A 64 6.55 -7.78 -5.79
N VAL A 65 6.49 -6.48 -6.11
CA VAL A 65 5.25 -5.69 -6.00
C VAL A 65 4.22 -6.16 -7.03
N THR A 66 4.62 -6.35 -8.29
CA THR A 66 3.71 -6.80 -9.35
C THR A 66 3.16 -8.21 -9.07
N GLU A 67 3.98 -9.14 -8.59
CA GLU A 67 3.54 -10.48 -8.20
C GLU A 67 2.57 -10.48 -7.03
N ILE A 68 2.75 -9.62 -6.03
CA ILE A 68 1.82 -9.58 -4.90
C ILE A 68 0.51 -8.93 -5.35
N ALA A 69 0.59 -7.83 -6.10
CA ALA A 69 -0.60 -7.09 -6.54
C ALA A 69 -1.45 -7.85 -7.58
N ARG A 70 -0.86 -8.71 -8.42
CA ARG A 70 -1.61 -9.45 -9.46
C ARG A 70 -2.62 -10.46 -8.90
N HIS A 71 -2.41 -10.96 -7.68
CA HIS A 71 -3.30 -11.96 -7.07
C HIS A 71 -4.48 -11.31 -6.33
N TRP A 72 -4.48 -9.98 -6.17
CA TRP A 72 -5.62 -9.28 -5.62
C TRP A 72 -6.72 -9.12 -6.68
N ASP A 73 -7.92 -9.58 -6.35
CA ASP A 73 -9.14 -9.29 -7.08
C ASP A 73 -9.88 -8.11 -6.43
N ALA A 74 -9.75 -6.94 -7.04
CA ALA A 74 -10.38 -5.70 -6.58
C ALA A 74 -11.91 -5.69 -6.69
N THR A 75 -12.52 -6.68 -7.36
CA THR A 75 -13.98 -6.83 -7.45
C THR A 75 -14.55 -7.70 -6.34
N ALA A 76 -13.71 -8.52 -5.70
CA ALA A 76 -14.12 -9.46 -4.66
C ALA A 76 -13.92 -8.91 -3.24
N ILE A 77 -12.76 -8.30 -2.98
CA ILE A 77 -12.38 -7.80 -1.65
C ILE A 77 -11.62 -6.48 -1.75
N THR A 78 -11.66 -5.69 -0.68
CA THR A 78 -10.87 -4.48 -0.56
C THR A 78 -9.37 -4.79 -0.45
N ALA A 79 -8.52 -3.80 -0.75
CA ALA A 79 -7.07 -3.96 -0.63
C ALA A 79 -6.62 -4.21 0.82
N LEU A 80 -7.35 -3.67 1.80
CA LEU A 80 -7.05 -3.88 3.21
C LEU A 80 -7.37 -5.33 3.61
N GLU A 81 -8.55 -5.83 3.26
CA GLU A 81 -8.91 -7.23 3.47
C GLU A 81 -7.91 -8.17 2.78
N TYR A 82 -7.49 -7.85 1.56
CA TYR A 82 -6.43 -8.61 0.90
C TYR A 82 -5.11 -8.57 1.69
N ALA A 83 -4.68 -7.40 2.15
CA ALA A 83 -3.46 -7.25 2.96
C ALA A 83 -3.55 -8.01 4.29
N GLU A 84 -4.73 -8.15 4.88
CA GLU A 84 -4.97 -8.94 6.09
C GLU A 84 -4.81 -10.46 5.84
N THR A 85 -5.04 -10.92 4.61
CA THR A 85 -4.81 -12.34 4.23
C THR A 85 -3.36 -12.66 3.87
N LEU A 86 -2.51 -11.65 3.69
CA LEU A 86 -1.12 -11.86 3.28
C LEU A 86 -0.29 -12.41 4.45
N PRO A 87 0.60 -13.40 4.19
CA PRO A 87 1.61 -13.80 5.16
C PRO A 87 2.50 -12.61 5.55
N GLU A 88 2.96 -12.55 6.80
CA GLU A 88 3.83 -11.46 7.28
C GLU A 88 5.08 -11.29 6.41
N ALA A 89 5.73 -12.38 6.00
CA ALA A 89 6.87 -12.35 5.09
C ALA A 89 6.55 -11.72 3.72
N ALA A 90 5.31 -11.85 3.23
CA ALA A 90 4.88 -11.21 1.99
C ALA A 90 4.67 -9.71 2.19
N ILE A 91 4.10 -9.29 3.32
CA ILE A 91 3.98 -7.87 3.70
C ILE A 91 5.37 -7.24 3.83
N GLU A 92 6.30 -7.90 4.51
CA GLU A 92 7.69 -7.42 4.64
C GLU A 92 8.38 -7.29 3.29
N ARG A 93 8.27 -8.31 2.43
CA ARG A 93 8.83 -8.28 1.07
C ARG A 93 8.25 -7.12 0.26
N LEU A 94 6.93 -6.92 0.33
CA LEU A 94 6.23 -5.84 -0.36
C LEU A 94 6.72 -4.47 0.10
N LEU A 95 6.72 -4.22 1.42
CA LEU A 95 7.09 -2.92 1.99
C LEU A 95 8.58 -2.61 1.78
N ARG A 96 9.44 -3.63 1.78
CA ARG A 96 10.87 -3.47 1.44
C ARG A 96 11.08 -3.12 -0.03
N ALA A 97 10.29 -3.69 -0.94
CA ALA A 97 10.37 -3.42 -2.37
C ALA A 97 9.71 -2.09 -2.79
N ALA A 98 8.73 -1.61 -2.01
CA ALA A 98 7.90 -0.46 -2.36
C ALA A 98 8.68 0.82 -2.73
N PRO A 99 9.76 1.24 -2.03
CA PRO A 99 10.48 2.46 -2.40
C PRO A 99 11.15 2.38 -3.78
N ALA A 100 11.82 1.27 -4.08
CA ALA A 100 12.48 1.07 -5.38
C ALA A 100 11.45 0.93 -6.51
N TRP A 101 10.37 0.19 -6.26
CA TRP A 101 9.25 0.10 -7.19
C TRP A 101 8.63 1.48 -7.47
N ALA A 102 8.38 2.29 -6.43
CA ALA A 102 7.80 3.62 -6.59
C ALA A 102 8.72 4.55 -7.39
N ALA A 103 10.04 4.49 -7.19
CA ALA A 103 11.01 5.23 -7.97
C ALA A 103 11.01 4.81 -9.45
N ALA A 104 10.95 3.50 -9.72
CA ALA A 104 10.87 2.97 -11.09
C ALA A 104 9.53 3.28 -11.78
N ALA A 105 8.45 3.42 -11.00
CA ALA A 105 7.11 3.74 -11.50
C ALA A 105 6.87 5.24 -11.73
N GLN A 106 7.78 6.13 -11.32
CA GLN A 106 7.62 7.55 -11.62
C GLN A 106 7.70 7.77 -13.14
N PRO A 107 6.67 8.35 -13.78
CA PRO A 107 6.83 8.84 -15.13
C PRO A 107 7.94 9.88 -15.12
N GLY A 108 8.89 9.79 -16.07
CA GLY A 108 9.90 10.82 -16.25
C GLY A 108 9.24 12.20 -16.26
N THR A 109 9.90 13.18 -15.61
CA THR A 109 9.43 14.55 -15.40
C THR A 109 8.49 15.01 -16.51
N PRO A 110 7.23 15.40 -16.23
CA PRO A 110 6.33 15.91 -17.26
C PRO A 110 7.01 17.13 -17.89
N THR A 111 7.49 16.96 -19.12
CA THR A 111 7.98 18.08 -19.91
C THR A 111 6.75 18.92 -20.17
N ARG A 112 6.66 20.11 -19.54
CA ARG A 112 5.63 21.09 -19.91
C ARG A 112 5.76 21.29 -21.42
N LEU A 113 4.75 20.88 -22.17
CA LEU A 113 4.59 21.36 -23.55
C LEU A 113 4.37 22.87 -23.42
N ALA A 114 5.38 23.64 -23.84
CA ALA A 114 5.24 25.08 -23.96
C ALA A 114 4.08 25.35 -24.92
N ALA A 115 3.16 26.21 -24.48
CA ALA A 115 2.03 26.71 -25.26
C ALA A 115 2.51 27.60 -26.41
#